data_AF-A0A2W6SWE1-F1
#
_entry.id   AF-A0A2W6SWE1-F1
#
_cell.length_a   1.000
_cell.length_b   1.000
_cell.length_c   1.000
_cell.angle_alpha   90.00
_cell.angle_beta   90.00
_cell.angle_gamma   90.00
#
_symmetry.space_group_name_H-M   'P 1'
#
loop_
_entity.id
_entity.type
_entity.pdbx_description
1 polymer ?
#
loop_
_entity_poly.entity_id
_entity_poly.type
_entity_poly.pdbx_seq_one_letter_code
_entity_poly.pdbx_strand_id
1 'polypeptide(L)'
;MASAIPSRPIKAVAAGVPLACVAAASFLALYQAWGEGRAIAALAVQDRMLAQGLPLLPQHAPSLPPQSARAILADILLRARAAQLMRDDDPRRVLLLGQAQGQLDRIEGARPYWGEYWAVRAFVMAMLKGDRSPNTVGAFNRSYRETPYIYQSADWRVDYALRNWGSLSPDIRPHAIREMVWLARREFTDRDRLIPQIRETDAYRLFMIEWLAVRSRDADFSPVEGLPPQ
;
A
#
# COMPACT_ATOMS: atom_id res chain seq x y z
N MET A 1 49.25 -45.70 -41.73
CA MET A 1 49.43 -44.66 -40.70
C MET A 1 48.16 -43.83 -40.64
N ALA A 2 47.26 -44.13 -39.70
CA ALA A 2 45.99 -43.43 -39.54
C ALA A 2 46.19 -42.28 -38.54
N SER A 3 45.97 -41.04 -39.00
CA SER A 3 46.00 -39.83 -38.19
C SER A 3 44.73 -39.75 -37.33
N ALA A 4 44.88 -39.87 -36.01
CA ALA A 4 43.81 -39.67 -35.05
C ALA A 4 43.52 -38.17 -34.93
N ILE A 5 42.36 -37.72 -35.43
CA ILE A 5 41.90 -36.34 -35.28
C ILE A 5 41.49 -36.14 -33.81
N PRO A 6 42.14 -35.23 -33.05
CA PRO A 6 41.78 -34.99 -31.67
C PRO A 6 40.42 -34.28 -31.61
N SER A 7 39.39 -34.99 -31.15
CA SER A 7 38.06 -34.44 -30.86
C SER A 7 38.16 -33.48 -29.67
N ARG A 8 38.39 -32.19 -29.95
CA ARG A 8 38.34 -31.13 -28.94
C ARG A 8 36.93 -31.00 -28.36
N PRO A 9 36.80 -30.65 -27.07
CA PRO A 9 35.59 -30.91 -26.28
C PRO A 9 34.46 -29.92 -26.61
N ILE A 10 33.46 -30.40 -27.35
CA ILE A 10 32.17 -29.70 -27.58
C ILE A 10 31.44 -29.39 -26.24
N LYS A 11 31.85 -30.01 -25.13
CA LYS A 11 31.26 -29.84 -23.80
C LYS A 11 31.45 -28.45 -23.17
N ALA A 12 32.42 -27.65 -23.62
CA ALA A 12 32.67 -26.32 -23.03
C ALA A 12 31.67 -25.24 -23.50
N VAL A 13 31.07 -25.40 -24.68
CA VAL A 13 30.15 -24.38 -25.26
C VAL A 13 28.73 -24.52 -24.68
N ALA A 14 28.31 -25.73 -24.30
CA ALA A 14 26.96 -25.97 -23.76
C ALA A 14 26.71 -25.37 -22.36
N ALA A 15 27.76 -25.15 -21.56
CA ALA A 15 27.63 -24.59 -20.21
C ALA A 15 27.54 -23.05 -20.18
N GLY A 16 27.96 -22.34 -21.24
CA GLY A 16 27.97 -20.87 -21.28
C GLY A 16 26.59 -20.23 -21.56
N VAL A 17 25.75 -20.93 -22.34
CA VAL A 17 24.41 -20.45 -22.73
C VAL A 17 23.46 -20.24 -21.53
N PRO A 18 23.28 -21.20 -20.59
CA PRO A 18 22.37 -21.00 -19.46
C PRO A 18 22.84 -19.86 -18.53
N LEU A 19 24.15 -19.70 -18.33
CA LEU A 19 24.70 -18.62 -17.52
C LEU A 19 24.41 -17.24 -18.14
N ALA A 20 24.56 -17.12 -19.46
CA ALA A 20 24.24 -15.89 -20.19
C ALA A 20 22.74 -15.57 -20.14
N CYS A 21 21.85 -16.57 -20.26
CA CYS A 21 20.41 -16.39 -20.13
C CYS A 21 20.00 -15.91 -18.73
N VAL A 22 20.57 -16.50 -17.67
CA VAL A 22 20.31 -16.09 -16.28
C VAL A 22 20.83 -14.67 -16.02
N ALA A 23 22.01 -14.33 -16.51
CA ALA A 23 22.56 -12.98 -16.39
C ALA A 23 21.68 -11.94 -17.11
N ALA A 24 21.24 -12.24 -18.35
CA ALA A 24 20.36 -11.35 -19.11
C ALA A 24 18.98 -11.18 -18.43
N ALA A 25 18.38 -12.26 -17.93
CA ALA A 25 17.12 -12.21 -17.18
C ALA A 25 17.26 -11.40 -15.88
N SER A 26 18.36 -11.59 -15.15
CA SER A 26 18.65 -10.85 -13.91
C SER A 26 18.85 -9.36 -14.19
N PHE A 27 19.60 -9.02 -15.25
CA PHE A 27 19.79 -7.64 -15.68
C PHE A 27 18.48 -6.98 -16.08
N LEU A 28 17.63 -7.67 -16.85
CA LEU A 28 16.30 -7.16 -17.24
C LEU A 28 15.40 -6.95 -16.01
N ALA A 29 15.38 -7.89 -15.07
CA ALA A 29 14.60 -7.76 -13.84
C ALA A 29 15.08 -6.58 -12.97
N LEU A 30 16.40 -6.39 -12.85
CA LEU A 30 16.98 -5.25 -12.14
C LEU A 30 16.63 -3.92 -12.84
N TYR A 31 16.73 -3.89 -14.16
CA TYR A 31 16.37 -2.71 -14.96
C TYR A 31 14.89 -2.35 -14.80
N GLN A 32 14.00 -3.34 -14.82
CA GLN A 32 12.56 -3.16 -14.56
C GLN A 32 12.29 -2.66 -13.14
N ALA A 33 12.91 -3.27 -12.12
CA ALA A 33 12.78 -2.85 -10.73
C ALA A 33 13.27 -1.42 -10.50
N TRP A 34 14.38 -1.05 -11.14
CA TRP A 34 14.91 0.31 -11.10
C TRP A 34 13.98 1.32 -11.78
N GLY A 35 13.46 0.96 -12.96
CA GLY A 35 12.47 1.78 -13.68
C GLY A 35 11.18 1.98 -12.88
N GLU A 36 10.66 0.93 -12.25
CA GLU A 36 9.52 0.99 -11.34
C GLU A 36 9.78 1.93 -10.16
N GLY A 37 10.93 1.77 -9.49
CA GLY A 37 11.30 2.60 -8.35
C GLY A 37 11.34 4.09 -8.70
N ARG A 38 11.87 4.43 -9.88
CA ARG A 38 11.88 5.81 -10.40
C ARG A 38 10.48 6.34 -10.70
N ALA A 39 9.62 5.52 -11.31
CA ALA A 39 8.25 5.90 -11.61
C ALA A 39 7.45 6.20 -10.34
N ILE A 40 7.53 5.30 -9.34
CA ILE A 40 6.87 5.47 -8.05
C ILE A 40 7.43 6.70 -7.32
N ALA A 41 8.75 6.91 -7.31
CA ALA A 41 9.35 8.08 -6.70
C ALA A 41 8.89 9.39 -7.34
N ALA A 42 8.75 9.43 -8.67
CA ALA A 42 8.23 10.60 -9.38
C ALA A 42 6.76 10.88 -9.02
N LEU A 43 5.92 9.83 -8.94
CA LEU A 43 4.53 9.96 -8.50
C LEU A 43 4.43 10.42 -7.03
N ALA A 44 5.31 9.94 -6.15
CA ALA A 44 5.37 10.38 -4.76
C ALA A 44 5.82 11.85 -4.60
N VAL A 45 6.57 12.41 -5.57
CA VAL A 45 6.85 13.85 -5.61
C VAL A 45 5.58 14.62 -6.01
N GLN A 46 4.87 14.17 -7.05
CA GLN A 46 3.62 14.80 -7.48
C GLN A 46 2.54 14.76 -6.40
N ASP A 47 2.45 13.67 -5.65
CA ASP A 47 1.54 13.52 -4.52
C ASP A 47 1.84 14.51 -3.39
N ARG A 48 3.13 14.73 -3.07
CA ARG A 48 3.54 15.76 -2.11
C ARG A 48 3.24 17.18 -2.60
N MET A 49 3.43 17.45 -3.90
CA MET A 49 3.07 18.73 -4.49
C MET A 49 1.55 18.97 -4.40
N LEU A 50 0.77 17.93 -4.69
CA LEU A 50 -0.69 17.97 -4.59
C LEU A 50 -1.14 18.25 -3.14
N ALA A 51 -0.52 17.60 -2.15
CA ALA A 51 -0.78 17.85 -0.73
C ALA A 51 -0.45 19.29 -0.28
N GLN A 52 0.47 19.95 -0.99
CA GLN A 52 0.83 21.37 -0.77
C GLN A 52 -0.05 22.34 -1.59
N GLY A 53 -1.03 21.85 -2.34
CA GLY A 53 -1.87 22.67 -3.22
C GLY A 53 -1.15 23.18 -4.47
N LEU A 54 0.01 22.62 -4.81
CA LEU A 54 0.75 22.97 -6.01
C LEU A 54 0.17 22.25 -7.24
N PRO A 55 0.20 22.88 -8.43
CA PRO A 55 -0.28 22.25 -9.65
C PRO A 55 0.55 21.00 -9.97
N LEU A 56 -0.12 19.96 -10.46
CA LEU A 56 0.56 18.78 -10.99
C LEU A 56 1.41 19.20 -12.19
N LEU A 57 2.67 18.79 -12.20
CA LEU A 57 3.53 19.00 -13.35
C LEU A 57 2.93 18.27 -14.56
N PRO A 58 2.93 18.88 -15.77
CA PRO A 58 2.56 18.19 -16.99
C PRO A 58 3.34 16.88 -17.05
N GLN A 59 2.63 15.76 -17.15
CA GLN A 59 3.26 14.45 -17.32
C GLN A 59 4.04 14.48 -18.63
N HIS A 60 5.32 14.85 -18.58
CA HIS A 60 6.28 14.28 -19.52
C HIS A 60 6.35 12.83 -19.10
N ALA A 61 5.42 12.02 -19.61
CA ALA A 61 5.47 10.59 -19.42
C ALA A 61 6.86 10.20 -19.91
N PRO A 62 7.80 9.87 -18.99
CA PRO A 62 9.01 9.25 -19.47
C PRO A 62 8.49 8.02 -20.22
N SER A 63 9.09 7.70 -21.37
CA SER A 63 8.82 6.44 -22.06
C SER A 63 9.30 5.31 -21.14
N LEU A 64 8.53 5.06 -20.08
CA LEU A 64 8.80 4.08 -19.07
C LEU A 64 8.55 2.72 -19.73
N PRO A 65 9.33 1.69 -19.36
CA PRO A 65 9.01 0.31 -19.72
C PRO A 65 7.56 -0.02 -19.32
N PRO A 66 6.95 -1.09 -19.89
CA PRO A 66 5.57 -1.48 -19.58
C PRO A 66 5.30 -1.34 -18.08
N GLN A 67 4.35 -0.46 -17.74
CA GLN A 67 4.17 -0.01 -16.36
C GLN A 67 3.86 -1.21 -15.48
N SER A 68 4.67 -1.43 -14.45
CA SER A 68 4.40 -2.49 -13.49
C SER A 68 3.09 -2.21 -12.76
N ALA A 69 2.43 -3.26 -12.29
CA ALA A 69 1.15 -3.11 -11.59
C ALA A 69 1.23 -2.10 -10.42
N ARG A 70 2.36 -2.07 -9.71
CA ARG A 70 2.60 -1.11 -8.62
C ARG A 70 2.70 0.34 -9.10
N ALA A 71 3.37 0.59 -10.21
CA ALA A 71 3.43 1.93 -10.80
C ALA A 71 2.04 2.40 -11.26
N ILE A 72 1.25 1.50 -11.85
CA ILE A 72 -0.15 1.79 -12.21
C ILE A 72 -0.98 2.08 -10.96
N LEU A 73 -0.82 1.31 -9.87
CA LEU A 73 -1.52 1.55 -8.61
C LEU A 73 -1.18 2.91 -7.99
N ALA A 74 0.08 3.33 -8.07
CA ALA A 74 0.50 4.65 -7.61
C ALA A 74 -0.11 5.79 -8.46
N ASP A 75 -0.20 5.64 -9.79
CA ASP A 75 -0.88 6.60 -10.67
C ASP A 75 -2.39 6.68 -10.37
N ILE A 76 -3.04 5.53 -10.17
CA ILE A 76 -4.45 5.45 -9.73
C ILE A 76 -4.64 6.26 -8.44
N LEU A 77 -3.80 6.03 -7.43
CA LEU A 77 -3.91 6.71 -6.14
C LEU A 77 -3.70 8.22 -6.26
N LEU A 78 -2.73 8.65 -7.08
CA LEU A 78 -2.49 10.07 -7.35
C LEU A 78 -3.73 10.73 -8.01
N ARG A 79 -4.32 10.09 -9.02
CA ARG A 79 -5.56 10.58 -9.67
C ARG A 79 -6.73 10.65 -8.69
N ALA A 80 -6.86 9.61 -7.86
CA ALA A 80 -7.88 9.53 -6.83
C ALA A 80 -7.76 10.68 -5.81
N ARG A 81 -6.54 10.97 -5.33
CA ARG A 81 -6.27 12.11 -4.44
C ARG A 81 -6.48 13.45 -5.13
N ALA A 82 -6.09 13.58 -6.40
CA ALA A 82 -6.34 14.80 -7.17
C ALA A 82 -7.84 15.07 -7.31
N ALA A 83 -8.63 14.01 -7.55
CA ALA A 83 -10.09 14.10 -7.59
C ALA A 83 -10.69 14.46 -6.21
N GLN A 84 -10.11 14.00 -5.10
CA GLN A 84 -10.57 14.34 -3.74
C GLN A 84 -10.47 15.84 -3.43
N LEU A 85 -9.51 16.55 -4.03
CA LEU A 85 -9.35 18.00 -3.87
C LEU A 85 -10.28 18.83 -4.76
N MET A 86 -11.00 18.19 -5.67
CA MET A 86 -11.96 18.85 -6.56
C MET A 86 -13.35 18.87 -5.92
N ARG A 87 -14.17 19.84 -6.35
CA ARG A 87 -15.58 19.87 -5.98
C ARG A 87 -16.33 18.70 -6.59
N ASP A 88 -17.39 18.25 -5.93
CA ASP A 88 -18.19 17.12 -6.40
C ASP A 88 -18.87 17.36 -7.76
N ASP A 89 -19.12 18.62 -8.12
CA ASP A 89 -19.71 19.06 -9.40
C ASP A 89 -18.69 19.25 -10.54
N ASP A 90 -17.38 19.08 -10.28
CA ASP A 90 -16.34 19.26 -11.31
C ASP A 90 -16.32 18.05 -12.29
N PRO A 91 -16.52 18.24 -13.60
CA PRO A 91 -16.50 17.15 -14.57
C PRO A 91 -15.14 16.41 -14.63
N ARG A 92 -14.04 17.08 -14.26
CA ARG A 92 -12.70 16.47 -14.20
C ARG A 92 -12.60 15.45 -13.08
N ARG A 93 -13.33 15.65 -11.97
CA ARG A 93 -13.40 14.68 -10.87
C ARG A 93 -13.96 13.34 -11.37
N VAL A 94 -15.07 13.39 -12.11
CA VAL A 94 -15.71 12.20 -12.70
C VAL A 94 -14.76 11.49 -13.68
N LEU A 95 -14.08 12.25 -14.53
CA LEU A 95 -13.10 11.70 -15.47
C LEU A 95 -11.94 10.99 -14.75
N LEU A 96 -11.33 11.63 -13.74
CA LEU A 96 -10.21 11.06 -12.99
C LEU A 96 -10.60 9.79 -12.24
N LEU A 97 -11.76 9.79 -11.58
CA LEU A 97 -12.26 8.61 -10.86
C LEU A 97 -12.65 7.48 -11.83
N GLY A 98 -13.24 7.81 -12.97
CA GLY A 98 -13.55 6.82 -14.02
C GLY A 98 -12.29 6.18 -14.61
N GLN A 99 -11.24 6.98 -14.86
CA GLN A 99 -9.93 6.47 -15.28
C GLN A 99 -9.28 5.58 -14.22
N ALA A 100 -9.30 6.02 -12.96
CA ALA A 100 -8.78 5.27 -11.82
C ALA A 100 -9.48 3.91 -11.67
N GLN A 101 -10.82 3.89 -11.76
CA GLN A 101 -11.59 2.65 -11.74
C GLN A 101 -11.24 1.73 -12.93
N GLY A 102 -11.20 2.26 -14.16
CA GLY A 102 -10.86 1.47 -15.34
C GLY A 102 -9.41 0.94 -15.34
N GLN A 103 -8.48 1.60 -14.66
CA GLN A 103 -7.13 1.08 -14.42
C GLN A 103 -7.13 -0.01 -13.33
N LEU A 104 -7.88 0.18 -12.24
CA LEU A 104 -8.03 -0.83 -11.19
C LEU A 104 -8.59 -2.14 -11.73
N ASP A 105 -9.59 -2.08 -12.60
CA ASP A 105 -10.19 -3.28 -13.20
C ASP A 105 -9.19 -3.99 -14.15
N ARG A 106 -8.28 -3.25 -14.80
CA ARG A 106 -7.24 -3.82 -15.67
C ARG A 106 -6.10 -4.50 -14.92
N ILE A 107 -5.78 -4.05 -13.71
CA ILE A 107 -4.71 -4.62 -12.89
C ILE A 107 -5.23 -5.61 -11.83
N GLU A 108 -6.55 -5.85 -11.82
CA GLU A 108 -7.14 -6.87 -10.96
C GLU A 108 -6.53 -8.25 -11.26
N GLY A 109 -6.06 -8.94 -10.22
CA GLY A 109 -5.44 -10.25 -10.39
C GLY A 109 -4.00 -10.23 -10.94
N ALA A 110 -3.42 -9.05 -11.22
CA ALA A 110 -2.01 -8.94 -11.60
C ALA A 110 -1.07 -9.49 -10.51
N ARG A 111 -1.52 -9.48 -9.25
CA ARG A 111 -0.84 -10.09 -8.11
C ARG A 111 -1.86 -10.79 -7.20
N PRO A 112 -1.63 -12.04 -6.77
CA PRO A 112 -2.46 -12.67 -5.75
C PRO A 112 -2.21 -12.01 -4.38
N TYR A 113 -3.24 -11.96 -3.53
CA TYR A 113 -3.17 -11.44 -2.15
C TYR A 113 -2.57 -10.02 -2.03
N TRP A 114 -3.09 -9.09 -2.84
CA TRP A 114 -2.58 -7.73 -2.92
C TRP A 114 -3.46 -6.75 -2.14
N GLY A 115 -3.31 -6.71 -0.81
CA GLY A 115 -4.15 -5.86 0.05
C GLY A 115 -4.08 -4.36 -0.27
N GLU A 116 -2.94 -3.87 -0.76
CA GLU A 116 -2.78 -2.48 -1.21
C GLU A 116 -3.72 -2.13 -2.37
N TYR A 117 -3.88 -3.05 -3.33
CA TYR A 117 -4.84 -2.89 -4.43
C TYR A 117 -6.27 -2.71 -3.89
N TRP A 118 -6.67 -3.54 -2.92
CA TRP A 118 -8.00 -3.45 -2.32
C TRP A 118 -8.20 -2.21 -1.46
N ALA A 119 -7.16 -1.72 -0.79
CA ALA A 119 -7.20 -0.46 -0.07
C ALA A 119 -7.44 0.73 -1.04
N VAL A 120 -6.71 0.79 -2.16
CA VAL A 120 -6.90 1.82 -3.18
C VAL A 120 -8.27 1.65 -3.87
N ARG A 121 -8.72 0.43 -4.15
CA ARG A 121 -10.06 0.18 -4.71
C ARG A 121 -11.16 0.65 -3.76
N ALA A 122 -11.02 0.40 -2.45
CA ALA A 122 -11.93 0.92 -1.45
C ALA A 122 -11.94 2.46 -1.45
N PHE A 123 -10.78 3.10 -1.49
CA PHE A 123 -10.68 4.56 -1.58
C PHE A 123 -11.38 5.14 -2.83
N VAL A 124 -11.15 4.56 -4.00
CA VAL A 124 -11.81 5.00 -5.25
C VAL A 124 -13.32 4.77 -5.19
N MET A 125 -13.77 3.61 -4.68
CA MET A 125 -15.19 3.29 -4.54
C MET A 125 -15.89 4.19 -3.52
N ALA A 126 -15.20 4.60 -2.45
CA ALA A 126 -15.72 5.55 -1.47
C ALA A 126 -16.07 6.89 -2.13
N MET A 127 -15.23 7.40 -3.02
CA MET A 127 -15.46 8.66 -3.72
C MET A 127 -16.51 8.57 -4.83
N LEU A 128 -16.66 7.39 -5.45
CA LEU A 128 -17.63 7.14 -6.53
C LEU A 128 -19.03 6.80 -6.02
N LYS A 129 -19.11 5.95 -4.98
CA LYS A 129 -20.34 5.30 -4.53
C LYS A 129 -20.70 5.61 -3.07
N GLY A 130 -19.84 6.35 -2.37
CA GLY A 130 -19.97 6.67 -0.96
C GLY A 130 -19.24 5.68 -0.05
N ASP A 131 -18.86 6.17 1.14
CA ASP A 131 -18.11 5.40 2.14
C ASP A 131 -18.83 4.12 2.55
N ARG A 132 -20.16 4.16 2.70
CA ARG A 132 -20.96 3.03 3.20
C ARG A 132 -21.47 2.10 2.11
N SER A 133 -21.08 2.30 0.85
CA SER A 133 -21.54 1.43 -0.23
C SER A 133 -21.05 -0.02 0.01
N PRO A 134 -21.84 -1.07 -0.32
CA PRO A 134 -21.40 -2.45 -0.17
C PRO A 134 -20.09 -2.75 -0.91
N ASN A 135 -19.84 -2.08 -2.04
CA ASN A 135 -18.61 -2.22 -2.82
C ASN A 135 -17.40 -1.63 -2.07
N THR A 136 -17.58 -0.47 -1.44
CA THR A 136 -16.53 0.20 -0.65
C THR A 136 -16.17 -0.65 0.57
N VAL A 137 -17.18 -1.06 1.35
CA VAL A 137 -17.01 -1.88 2.55
C VAL A 137 -16.41 -3.24 2.20
N GLY A 138 -16.88 -3.87 1.11
CA GLY A 138 -16.37 -5.15 0.62
C GLY A 138 -14.88 -5.08 0.23
N ALA A 139 -14.49 -4.06 -0.54
CA ALA A 139 -13.09 -3.83 -0.89
C ALA A 139 -12.23 -3.54 0.34
N PHE A 140 -12.74 -2.72 1.28
CA PHE A 140 -12.04 -2.40 2.51
C PHE A 140 -11.77 -3.65 3.37
N ASN A 141 -12.80 -4.47 3.60
CA ASN A 141 -12.65 -5.73 4.33
C ASN A 141 -11.66 -6.66 3.65
N ARG A 142 -11.70 -6.75 2.31
CA ARG A 142 -10.75 -7.56 1.54
C ARG A 142 -9.31 -7.07 1.69
N SER A 143 -9.08 -5.75 1.80
CA SER A 143 -7.74 -5.20 2.07
C SER A 143 -7.13 -5.78 3.33
N TYR A 144 -7.90 -5.91 4.42
CA TYR A 144 -7.43 -6.48 5.69
C TYR A 144 -7.23 -7.99 5.63
N ARG A 145 -8.06 -8.72 4.88
CA ARG A 145 -7.88 -10.17 4.72
C ARG A 145 -6.61 -10.51 3.95
N GLU A 146 -6.34 -9.77 2.88
CA GLU A 146 -5.17 -10.04 2.03
C GLU A 146 -3.89 -9.48 2.62
N THR A 147 -3.96 -8.31 3.28
CA THR A 147 -2.81 -7.71 3.95
C THR A 147 -3.28 -7.00 5.22
N PRO A 148 -3.19 -7.68 6.39
CA PRO A 148 -3.66 -7.11 7.65
C PRO A 148 -3.05 -5.76 7.99
N TYR A 149 -1.82 -5.50 7.54
CA TYR A 149 -1.06 -4.33 7.91
C TYR A 149 -0.37 -3.70 6.68
N ILE A 150 -0.68 -2.43 6.39
CA ILE A 150 -0.14 -1.70 5.23
C ILE A 150 0.34 -0.33 5.68
N TYR A 151 1.64 -0.19 5.96
CA TYR A 151 2.24 1.06 6.47
C TYR A 151 1.83 2.30 5.66
N GLN A 152 1.91 2.23 4.33
CA GLN A 152 1.65 3.36 3.43
C GLN A 152 0.17 3.81 3.39
N SER A 153 -0.75 2.95 3.83
CA SER A 153 -2.19 3.23 3.83
C SER A 153 -2.79 3.21 5.23
N ALA A 154 -1.97 3.02 6.27
CA ALA A 154 -2.44 2.84 7.64
C ALA A 154 -3.29 4.02 8.11
N ASP A 155 -2.85 5.25 7.86
CA ASP A 155 -3.59 6.46 8.22
C ASP A 155 -5.00 6.48 7.64
N TRP A 156 -5.12 6.30 6.32
CA TRP A 156 -6.43 6.26 5.65
C TRP A 156 -7.28 5.07 6.09
N ARG A 157 -6.68 3.89 6.26
CA ARG A 157 -7.41 2.68 6.66
C ARG A 157 -7.99 2.81 8.06
N VAL A 158 -7.20 3.32 9.00
CA VAL A 158 -7.63 3.59 10.37
C VAL A 158 -8.75 4.63 10.39
N ASP A 159 -8.58 5.74 9.68
CA ASP A 159 -9.61 6.79 9.63
C ASP A 159 -10.91 6.29 8.99
N TYR A 160 -10.84 5.48 7.93
CA TYR A 160 -12.01 4.84 7.32
C TYR A 160 -12.65 3.83 8.29
N ALA A 161 -11.85 3.01 8.98
CA ALA A 161 -12.34 2.03 9.95
C ALA A 161 -13.11 2.70 11.10
N LEU A 162 -12.63 3.84 11.62
CA LEU A 162 -13.31 4.57 12.68
C LEU A 162 -14.65 5.15 12.22
N ARG A 163 -14.68 5.81 11.07
CA ARG A 163 -15.91 6.39 10.51
C ARG A 163 -16.96 5.34 10.14
N ASN A 164 -16.55 4.10 9.89
CA ASN A 164 -17.42 3.01 9.43
C ASN A 164 -17.42 1.79 10.36
N TRP A 165 -17.05 1.96 11.64
CA TRP A 165 -16.83 0.85 12.57
C TRP A 165 -17.98 -0.16 12.63
N GLY A 166 -19.22 0.35 12.70
CA GLY A 166 -20.43 -0.47 12.73
C GLY A 166 -20.65 -1.33 11.48
N SER A 167 -20.14 -0.91 10.32
CA SER A 167 -20.26 -1.60 9.04
C SER A 167 -19.10 -2.59 8.78
N LEU A 168 -18.04 -2.55 9.59
CA LEU A 168 -16.93 -3.48 9.44
C LEU A 168 -17.34 -4.89 9.83
N SER A 169 -16.91 -5.87 9.03
CA SER A 169 -17.16 -7.27 9.35
C SER A 169 -16.46 -7.65 10.67
N PRO A 170 -17.08 -8.50 11.51
CA PRO A 170 -16.54 -8.84 12.83
C PRO A 170 -15.12 -9.42 12.79
N ASP A 171 -14.77 -10.16 11.72
CA ASP A 171 -13.43 -10.72 11.49
C ASP A 171 -12.35 -9.64 11.26
N ILE A 172 -12.73 -8.47 10.75
CA ILE A 172 -11.79 -7.39 10.40
C ILE A 172 -11.49 -6.47 11.59
N ARG A 173 -12.46 -6.30 12.50
CA ARG A 173 -12.33 -5.40 13.66
C ARG A 173 -11.05 -5.64 14.47
N PRO A 174 -10.64 -6.87 14.81
CA PRO A 174 -9.37 -7.09 15.53
C PRO A 174 -8.13 -6.65 14.74
N HIS A 175 -8.13 -6.76 13.41
CA HIS A 175 -7.01 -6.28 12.58
C HIS A 175 -6.96 -4.76 12.54
N ALA A 176 -8.10 -4.10 12.44
CA ALA A 176 -8.19 -2.64 12.51
C ALA A 176 -7.72 -2.11 13.88
N ILE A 177 -8.10 -2.75 14.99
CA ILE A 177 -7.60 -2.39 16.34
C ILE A 177 -6.07 -2.51 16.42
N ARG A 178 -5.50 -3.60 15.92
CA ARG A 178 -4.03 -3.77 15.92
C ARG A 178 -3.32 -2.70 15.09
N GLU A 179 -3.88 -2.34 13.93
CA GLU A 179 -3.32 -1.26 13.10
C GLU A 179 -3.45 0.11 13.79
N MET A 180 -4.55 0.38 14.49
CA MET A 180 -4.73 1.58 15.34
C MET A 180 -3.71 1.65 16.46
N VAL A 181 -3.48 0.55 17.19
CA VAL A 181 -2.48 0.49 18.27
C VAL A 181 -1.09 0.69 17.70
N TRP A 182 -0.77 0.04 16.57
CA TRP A 182 0.50 0.26 15.88
C TRP A 182 0.68 1.73 15.50
N LEU A 183 -0.35 2.37 14.93
CA LEU A 183 -0.31 3.76 14.51
C LEU A 183 -0.10 4.72 15.69
N ALA A 184 -0.83 4.51 16.79
CA ALA A 184 -0.67 5.28 18.03
C ALA A 184 0.69 5.08 18.73
N ARG A 185 1.47 4.05 18.36
CA ARG A 185 2.83 3.84 18.85
C ARG A 185 3.90 4.44 17.94
N ARG A 186 3.56 4.78 16.69
CA ARG A 186 4.51 5.29 15.70
C ARG A 186 5.07 6.65 16.14
N GLU A 187 4.18 7.61 16.39
CA GLU A 187 4.54 8.97 16.82
C GLU A 187 3.54 9.50 17.85
N PHE A 188 3.99 10.42 18.71
CA PHE A 188 3.14 11.07 19.70
C PHE A 188 1.96 11.83 19.06
N THR A 189 2.21 12.48 17.92
CA THR A 189 1.22 13.20 17.12
C THR A 189 0.10 12.30 16.62
N ASP A 190 0.43 11.09 16.15
CA ASP A 190 -0.55 10.10 15.71
C ASP A 190 -1.45 9.65 16.88
N ARG A 191 -0.86 9.44 18.05
CA ARG A 191 -1.59 9.07 19.26
C ARG A 191 -2.59 10.15 19.69
N ASP A 192 -2.12 11.40 19.75
CA ASP A 192 -2.93 12.54 20.20
C ASP A 192 -4.06 12.85 19.21
N ARG A 193 -3.85 12.58 17.92
CA ARG A 193 -4.90 12.61 16.89
C ARG A 193 -5.90 11.46 17.04
N LEU A 194 -5.40 10.25 17.27
CA LEU A 194 -6.19 9.02 17.16
C LEU A 194 -7.09 8.78 18.40
N ILE A 195 -6.55 8.94 19.61
CA ILE A 195 -7.28 8.60 20.85
C ILE A 195 -8.61 9.34 20.97
N PRO A 196 -8.70 10.67 20.72
CA PRO A 196 -9.98 11.38 20.77
C PRO A 196 -10.99 10.82 19.76
N GLN A 197 -10.57 10.49 18.55
CA GLN A 197 -11.45 9.93 17.53
C GLN A 197 -11.97 8.54 17.91
N ILE A 198 -11.10 7.69 18.45
CA ILE A 198 -11.49 6.34 18.87
C ILE A 198 -12.49 6.41 20.03
N ARG A 199 -12.31 7.34 20.98
CA ARG A 199 -13.17 7.46 22.17
C ARG A 199 -14.65 7.64 21.84
N GLU A 200 -14.96 8.26 20.70
CA GLU A 200 -16.32 8.47 20.20
C GLU A 200 -16.92 7.24 19.49
N THR A 201 -16.23 6.09 19.53
CA THR A 201 -16.65 4.87 18.83
C THR A 201 -16.69 3.66 19.77
N ASP A 202 -17.49 2.65 19.41
CA ASP A 202 -17.52 1.36 20.12
C ASP A 202 -16.17 0.60 20.04
N ALA A 203 -15.23 1.07 19.21
CA ALA A 203 -13.88 0.51 19.13
C ALA A 203 -13.04 0.83 20.38
N TYR A 204 -13.37 1.88 21.14
CA TYR A 204 -12.54 2.38 22.24
C TYR A 204 -12.19 1.33 23.28
N ARG A 205 -13.17 0.55 23.73
CA ARG A 205 -12.92 -0.50 24.73
C ARG A 205 -11.92 -1.54 24.21
N LEU A 206 -12.09 -1.98 22.96
CA LEU A 206 -11.22 -2.98 22.34
C LEU A 206 -9.81 -2.41 22.11
N PHE A 207 -9.72 -1.16 21.67
CA PHE A 207 -8.47 -0.44 21.53
C PHE A 207 -7.71 -0.36 22.86
N MET A 208 -8.37 0.04 23.96
CA MET A 208 -7.72 0.16 25.26
C MET A 208 -7.21 -1.18 25.79
N ILE A 209 -7.95 -2.26 25.58
CA ILE A 209 -7.52 -3.62 25.96
C ILE A 209 -6.25 -3.99 25.20
N GLU A 210 -6.24 -3.82 23.87
CA GLU A 210 -5.08 -4.16 23.04
C GLU A 210 -3.88 -3.24 23.35
N TRP A 211 -4.12 -1.94 23.52
CA TRP A 211 -3.11 -0.95 23.88
C TRP A 211 -2.41 -1.31 25.19
N LEU A 212 -3.17 -1.64 26.24
CA LEU A 212 -2.61 -2.06 27.52
C LEU A 212 -1.85 -3.38 27.40
N ALA A 213 -2.39 -4.35 26.66
CA ALA A 213 -1.73 -5.63 26.42
C ALA A 213 -0.37 -5.45 25.74
N VAL A 214 -0.28 -4.56 24.74
CA VAL A 214 0.97 -4.25 24.05
C VAL A 214 1.93 -3.47 24.95
N ARG A 215 1.47 -2.41 25.61
CA ARG A 215 2.32 -1.55 26.47
C ARG A 215 2.87 -2.26 27.70
N SER A 216 2.12 -3.22 28.27
CA SER A 216 2.60 -4.02 29.41
C SER A 216 3.86 -4.85 29.11
N ARG A 217 4.21 -5.02 27.83
CA ARG A 217 5.41 -5.72 27.36
C ARG A 217 6.56 -4.79 26.97
N ASP A 218 6.34 -3.47 26.98
CA ASP A 218 7.39 -2.52 26.66
C ASP A 218 8.37 -2.40 27.84
N ALA A 219 9.67 -2.24 27.54
CA ALA A 219 10.72 -2.17 28.56
C ALA A 219 10.48 -1.05 29.59
N ASP A 220 9.85 0.06 29.17
CA ASP A 220 9.48 1.19 30.04
C ASP A 220 8.49 0.82 31.16
N PHE A 221 7.81 -0.33 31.05
CA PHE A 221 6.87 -0.85 32.05
C PHE A 221 7.49 -1.92 32.95
N SER A 222 8.74 -2.31 32.71
CA SER A 222 9.45 -3.12 33.70
C SER A 222 9.68 -2.25 34.94
N PRO A 223 9.22 -2.66 36.13
CA PRO A 223 9.58 -1.96 37.35
C PRO A 223 11.11 -1.91 37.38
N VAL A 224 11.67 -0.70 37.50
CA VAL A 224 13.12 -0.53 37.65
C VAL A 224 13.52 -1.39 38.85
N GLU A 225 14.18 -2.52 38.60
CA GLU A 225 14.83 -3.32 39.63
C GLU A 225 15.83 -2.40 40.34
N GLY A 226 15.45 -1.89 41.52
CA GLY A 226 16.31 -1.02 42.34
C GLY A 226 15.71 0.32 42.77
N LEU A 227 14.45 0.65 42.48
CA LEU A 227 13.81 1.77 43.19
C LEU A 227 13.47 1.34 44.62
N PRO A 228 14.04 1.99 45.66
CA PRO A 228 13.75 1.65 47.05
C PRO A 228 12.27 1.88 47.34
N PRO A 229 11.64 1.07 48.21
CA PRO A 229 10.27 1.31 48.65
C PRO A 229 10.17 2.71 49.26
N GLN A 230 9.20 3.51 48.78
CA GLN A 230 8.77 4.74 49.45
C GLN A 230 7.72 4.42 50.49
#